data_AF-A0A971T1B1-F1
#
_entry.id   AF-A0A971T1B1-F1
#
_cell.length_a   1.000
_cell.length_b   1.000
_cell.length_c   1.000
_cell.angle_alpha   90.00
_cell.angle_beta   90.00
_cell.angle_gamma   90.00
#
_symmetry.space_group_name_H-M   'P 1'
#
loop_
_entity.id
_entity.type
_entity.pdbx_description
1 polymer ?
#
loop_
_entity_poly.entity_id
_entity_poly.type
_entity_poly.pdbx_seq_one_letter_code
_entity_poly.pdbx_strand_id
1 'polypeptide(L)'
;MTGNSWTENNWYTAARRVFAGWRYAVQTGPFTDERVVFDSDGWAYTIINNYYHNRPNTPWEARLLYSPDYCVSSTPTWKGLYLGEGKARIEFNDSGNLSDYPPAVLRWSRPYPDPTPAVDTLHLDVLSKNGQTLIISDSTVITTIWMGGYQAGGGNWSVSTGSKIHIVYPENDGQSNGTPQYAVTYNRSSRTLSSPFLLGYGATGDPGNPPDRHCVPAITVDRDGYLHVILGAHNRPLQYRKSLAANSTAGWSDVEDIGLASVNSGYKNVFTYVSLICGNNNSIHVVARASGHGGPIHTGKHFLVYFRKKENHSWEVLNELVIPFKTNYSNYYHNLNIDRKGRLFLSYMYFANWMLQSEIAAYRAKWPTEIITLNRNKIDKTDPAGWRYDCRGAKPHDPVILMSDDGGDTWKLVTTGDFVEGVL
;
A
#
# COMPACT_ATOMS: atom_id res chain seq x y z
N MET A 1 17.20 -25.97 -14.70
CA MET A 1 16.95 -26.30 -13.28
C MET A 1 17.93 -27.37 -12.87
N THR A 2 19.04 -26.97 -12.26
CA THR A 2 20.03 -27.89 -11.66
C THR A 2 20.24 -27.41 -10.23
N GLY A 3 19.62 -28.10 -9.27
CA GLY A 3 19.73 -27.83 -7.83
C GLY A 3 18.54 -27.03 -7.27
N ASN A 4 17.80 -27.63 -6.33
CA ASN A 4 16.82 -26.96 -5.46
C ASN A 4 17.53 -26.05 -4.43
N SER A 5 18.44 -25.20 -4.85
CA SER A 5 19.15 -24.26 -3.98
C SER A 5 18.51 -22.88 -4.08
N TRP A 6 17.93 -22.42 -2.97
CA TRP A 6 17.54 -21.02 -2.82
C TRP A 6 18.75 -20.12 -3.00
N THR A 7 18.61 -19.05 -3.80
CA THR A 7 19.64 -18.02 -3.96
C THR A 7 19.20 -16.76 -3.24
N GLU A 8 20.02 -16.29 -2.30
CA GLU A 8 19.80 -15.01 -1.63
C GLU A 8 20.22 -13.86 -2.56
N ASN A 9 19.30 -12.94 -2.83
CA ASN A 9 19.58 -11.71 -3.56
C ASN A 9 19.69 -10.52 -2.58
N ASN A 10 20.89 -9.99 -2.39
CA ASN A 10 21.11 -8.85 -1.50
C ASN A 10 20.93 -7.51 -2.25
N TRP A 11 19.71 -6.97 -2.20
CA TRP A 11 19.37 -5.71 -2.90
C TRP A 11 20.05 -4.48 -2.31
N TYR A 12 20.41 -4.52 -1.02
CA TYR A 12 21.20 -3.47 -0.39
C TYR A 12 22.55 -3.29 -1.12
N THR A 13 23.21 -4.40 -1.43
CA THR A 13 24.46 -4.40 -2.19
C THR A 13 24.25 -3.90 -3.61
N ALA A 14 23.16 -4.31 -4.28
CA ALA A 14 22.81 -3.83 -5.61
C ALA A 14 22.60 -2.30 -5.62
N ALA A 15 21.78 -1.79 -4.70
CA ALA A 15 21.51 -0.35 -4.55
C ALA A 15 22.79 0.46 -4.34
N ARG A 16 23.71 0.02 -3.47
CA ARG A 16 24.98 0.72 -3.22
C ARG A 16 25.89 0.80 -4.43
N ARG A 17 25.88 -0.24 -5.28
CA ARG A 17 26.68 -0.28 -6.51
C ARG A 17 26.10 0.63 -7.58
N VAL A 18 24.78 0.58 -7.74
CA VAL A 18 24.06 1.34 -8.77
C VAL A 18 24.00 2.83 -8.41
N PHE A 19 23.85 3.16 -7.12
CA PHE A 19 23.68 4.52 -6.63
C PHE A 19 24.86 4.92 -5.73
N ALA A 20 25.93 5.41 -6.37
CA ALA A 20 27.14 5.88 -5.67
C ALA A 20 26.79 6.93 -4.61
N GLY A 21 27.28 6.75 -3.38
CA GLY A 21 27.01 7.64 -2.25
C GLY A 21 25.76 7.31 -1.45
N TRP A 22 25.02 6.25 -1.81
CA TRP A 22 23.89 5.75 -1.02
C TRP A 22 24.33 5.23 0.36
N ARG A 23 23.71 5.71 1.45
CA ARG A 23 24.12 5.45 2.85
C ARG A 23 22.96 5.10 3.79
N TYR A 24 22.32 3.95 3.57
CA TYR A 24 21.46 3.25 4.55
C TYR A 24 20.05 3.79 4.81
N ALA A 25 19.57 4.79 4.08
CA ALA A 25 18.23 5.35 4.30
C ALA A 25 17.35 5.19 3.08
N VAL A 26 17.06 3.93 2.72
CA VAL A 26 15.78 3.71 2.07
C VAL A 26 14.75 3.74 3.19
N GLN A 27 13.64 4.43 2.97
CA GLN A 27 12.41 3.81 3.43
C GLN A 27 12.11 2.71 2.40
N THR A 28 12.71 1.54 2.62
CA THR A 28 12.19 0.24 2.21
C THR A 28 11.81 -0.38 3.53
N GLY A 29 10.52 -0.63 3.70
CA GLY A 29 9.97 -0.96 4.98
C GLY A 29 8.54 -0.41 5.08
N PRO A 30 7.93 -0.56 6.24
CA PRO A 30 6.47 -0.52 6.50
C PRO A 30 5.66 0.56 5.77
N PHE A 31 6.29 1.70 5.49
CA PHE A 31 5.67 2.87 4.90
C PHE A 31 5.70 2.85 3.37
N THR A 32 6.68 2.23 2.73
CA THR A 32 6.92 2.31 1.28
C THR A 32 6.47 1.05 0.55
N ASP A 33 6.24 1.14 -0.76
CA ASP A 33 5.96 -0.04 -1.57
C ASP A 33 7.24 -0.90 -1.66
N GLU A 34 7.30 -1.98 -0.87
CA GLU A 34 8.45 -2.88 -0.72
C GLU A 34 8.50 -3.99 -1.78
N ARG A 35 7.50 -4.04 -2.66
CA ARG A 35 7.32 -5.17 -3.56
C ARG A 35 8.44 -5.20 -4.60
N VAL A 36 8.81 -6.43 -4.96
CA VAL A 36 9.43 -6.70 -6.26
C VAL A 36 8.35 -7.15 -7.20
N VAL A 37 8.22 -6.42 -8.30
CA VAL A 37 7.20 -6.64 -9.31
C VAL A 37 7.88 -7.20 -10.55
N PHE A 38 7.19 -8.10 -11.24
CA PHE A 38 7.69 -8.72 -12.45
C PHE A 38 6.77 -8.40 -13.62
N ASP A 39 7.34 -8.14 -14.79
CA ASP A 39 6.57 -8.09 -16.04
C ASP A 39 6.57 -9.45 -16.75
N SER A 40 5.87 -9.52 -17.90
CA SER A 40 5.72 -10.76 -18.68
C SER A 40 7.03 -11.28 -19.30
N ASP A 41 8.03 -10.41 -19.50
CA ASP A 41 9.37 -10.82 -19.96
C ASP A 41 10.27 -11.29 -18.80
N GLY A 42 9.78 -11.25 -17.56
CA GLY A 42 10.52 -11.64 -16.36
C GLY A 42 11.52 -10.59 -15.86
N TRP A 43 11.38 -9.33 -16.29
CA TRP A 43 12.14 -8.25 -15.68
C TRP A 43 11.60 -7.98 -14.27
N ALA A 44 12.51 -7.81 -13.31
CA ALA A 44 12.16 -7.46 -11.94
C ALA A 44 12.33 -5.96 -11.70
N TYR A 45 11.45 -5.38 -10.90
CA TYR A 45 11.41 -3.95 -10.59
C TYR A 45 11.19 -3.71 -9.10
N THR A 46 11.85 -2.71 -8.52
CA THR A 46 11.52 -2.20 -7.18
C THR A 46 11.90 -0.73 -7.03
N ILE A 47 11.20 -0.02 -6.15
CA ILE A 47 11.39 1.41 -5.90
C ILE A 47 12.37 1.63 -4.75
N ILE A 48 13.23 2.64 -4.93
CA ILE A 48 14.09 3.17 -3.89
C ILE A 48 13.76 4.65 -3.68
N ASN A 49 13.15 4.94 -2.53
CA ASN A 49 12.92 6.30 -2.07
C ASN A 49 14.06 6.72 -1.15
N ASN A 50 15.01 7.47 -1.71
CA ASN A 50 16.25 7.80 -1.05
C ASN A 50 16.13 9.09 -0.23
N TYR A 51 16.59 9.03 1.03
CA TYR A 51 16.70 10.19 1.92
C TYR A 51 18.15 10.39 2.37
N TYR A 52 18.67 11.62 2.26
CA TYR A 52 20.03 11.94 2.68
C TYR A 52 20.03 12.42 4.15
N HIS A 53 20.23 11.52 5.11
CA HIS A 53 20.27 11.87 6.55
C HIS A 53 21.28 12.97 6.91
N ASN A 54 22.41 13.04 6.20
CA ASN A 54 23.44 14.06 6.40
C ASN A 54 23.16 15.38 5.67
N ARG A 55 22.04 15.46 4.94
CA ARG A 55 21.57 16.66 4.22
C ARG A 55 20.05 16.77 4.41
N PRO A 56 19.58 17.10 5.63
CA PRO A 56 18.16 17.11 5.96
C PRO A 56 17.32 18.09 5.12
N ASN A 57 17.96 19.05 4.45
CA ASN A 57 17.34 20.04 3.58
C ASN A 57 17.39 19.67 2.09
N THR A 58 17.94 18.50 1.73
CA THR A 58 17.92 18.02 0.35
C THR A 58 16.59 17.30 0.08
N PRO A 59 15.92 17.57 -1.06
CA PRO A 59 14.74 16.83 -1.46
C PRO A 59 14.99 15.31 -1.46
N TRP A 60 13.93 14.55 -1.26
CA TRP A 60 13.96 13.11 -1.51
C TRP A 60 14.25 12.85 -2.98
N GLU A 61 14.82 11.69 -3.27
CA GLU A 61 15.03 11.25 -4.65
C GLU A 61 14.35 9.90 -4.88
N ALA A 62 13.47 9.88 -5.87
CA ALA A 62 12.84 8.67 -6.35
C ALA A 62 13.75 7.98 -7.36
N ARG A 63 14.02 6.70 -7.13
CA ARG A 63 14.86 5.84 -7.97
C ARG A 63 14.18 4.50 -8.15
N LEU A 64 14.53 3.80 -9.22
CA LEU A 64 14.05 2.46 -9.51
C LEU A 64 15.25 1.53 -9.75
N LEU A 65 15.24 0.37 -9.12
CA LEU A 65 16.13 -0.74 -9.45
C LEU A 65 15.40 -1.73 -10.34
N TYR A 66 16.10 -2.24 -11.36
CA TYR A 66 15.57 -3.28 -12.21
C TYR A 66 16.61 -4.33 -12.60
N SER A 67 16.16 -5.56 -12.83
CA SER A 67 16.97 -6.68 -13.33
C SER A 67 16.30 -7.24 -14.59
N PRO A 68 16.98 -7.25 -15.75
CA PRO A 68 16.43 -7.76 -17.01
C PRO A 68 16.62 -9.28 -17.19
N ASP A 69 17.04 -9.98 -16.14
CA ASP A 69 17.57 -11.34 -16.19
C ASP A 69 17.09 -12.20 -15.02
N TYR A 70 15.81 -12.10 -14.64
CA TYR A 70 15.17 -12.96 -13.64
C TYR A 70 15.87 -13.01 -12.27
N CYS A 71 16.60 -11.96 -11.89
CA CYS A 71 17.35 -11.92 -10.63
C CYS A 71 18.33 -13.11 -10.43
N VAL A 72 18.74 -13.84 -11.48
CA VAL A 72 19.54 -15.08 -11.34
C VAL A 72 21.04 -14.84 -11.32
N SER A 73 21.54 -13.67 -11.71
CA SER A 73 22.97 -13.42 -11.56
C SER A 73 23.31 -13.04 -10.11
N SER A 74 24.23 -13.80 -9.52
CA SER A 74 24.92 -13.43 -8.27
C SER A 74 25.79 -12.20 -8.50
N THR A 75 25.19 -11.03 -8.79
CA THR A 75 25.83 -9.81 -9.29
C THR A 75 26.65 -9.99 -10.57
N PRO A 76 26.40 -9.21 -11.65
CA PRO A 76 26.12 -7.78 -11.60
C PRO A 76 25.04 -7.28 -12.59
N THR A 77 23.78 -7.71 -12.47
CA THR A 77 22.75 -7.33 -13.47
C THR A 77 21.67 -6.35 -13.01
N TRP A 78 21.61 -6.01 -11.71
CA TRP A 78 20.75 -4.92 -11.26
C TRP A 78 21.24 -3.57 -11.79
N LYS A 79 20.33 -2.85 -12.46
CA LYS A 79 20.54 -1.51 -13.03
C LYS A 79 19.65 -0.51 -12.31
N GLY A 80 19.94 0.78 -12.51
CA GLY A 80 19.20 1.87 -11.88
C GLY A 80 18.63 2.84 -12.89
N LEU A 81 17.49 3.41 -12.52
CA LEU A 81 16.86 4.54 -13.19
C LEU A 81 16.57 5.63 -12.16
N TYR A 82 17.02 6.86 -12.44
CA TYR A 82 16.62 8.03 -11.66
C TYR A 82 15.24 8.48 -12.15
N LEU A 83 14.27 8.56 -11.23
CA LEU A 83 12.90 8.95 -11.57
C LEU A 83 12.68 10.46 -11.40
N GLY A 84 13.39 11.09 -10.47
CA GLY A 84 13.29 12.51 -10.19
C GLY A 84 13.31 12.83 -8.71
N GLU A 85 13.10 14.11 -8.40
CA GLU A 85 12.88 14.54 -7.01
C GLU A 85 11.56 13.99 -6.48
N GLY A 86 11.51 13.80 -5.16
CA GLY A 86 10.37 13.31 -4.43
C GLY A 86 10.45 11.82 -4.10
N LYS A 87 9.27 11.20 -4.00
CA LYS A 87 9.06 9.80 -3.67
C LYS A 87 8.27 9.16 -4.79
N ALA A 88 8.35 7.84 -4.92
CA ALA A 88 7.59 7.09 -5.90
C ALA A 88 7.04 5.80 -5.31
N ARG A 89 6.11 5.23 -6.07
CA ARG A 89 5.61 3.88 -5.90
C ARG A 89 5.38 3.25 -7.27
N ILE A 90 5.23 1.93 -7.28
CA ILE A 90 5.10 1.14 -8.49
C ILE A 90 3.78 0.36 -8.46
N GLU A 91 3.16 0.23 -9.62
CA GLU A 91 2.11 -0.76 -9.83
C GLU A 91 2.63 -2.17 -9.50
N PHE A 92 1.80 -2.98 -8.84
CA PHE A 92 2.07 -4.41 -8.64
C PHE A 92 0.97 -5.27 -9.26
N ASN A 93 1.29 -6.54 -9.53
CA ASN A 93 0.36 -7.45 -10.18
C ASN A 93 -0.74 -7.95 -9.22
N ASP A 94 -1.96 -7.93 -9.74
CA ASP A 94 -3.10 -8.75 -9.35
C ASP A 94 -3.45 -9.70 -10.50
N SER A 95 -4.57 -10.41 -10.41
CA SER A 95 -4.94 -11.41 -11.42
C SER A 95 -5.43 -10.83 -12.77
N GLY A 96 -5.74 -9.54 -12.84
CA GLY A 96 -6.34 -8.88 -14.00
C GLY A 96 -5.45 -7.84 -14.68
N ASN A 97 -4.41 -7.31 -14.02
CA ASN A 97 -3.49 -6.31 -14.59
C ASN A 97 -2.15 -6.91 -15.07
N LEU A 98 -2.16 -8.13 -15.60
CA LEU A 98 -0.96 -8.70 -16.24
C LEU A 98 -0.66 -7.89 -17.51
N SER A 99 0.42 -7.12 -17.47
CA SER A 99 0.81 -6.15 -18.50
C SER A 99 2.12 -6.57 -19.19
N ASP A 100 2.15 -6.44 -20.51
CA ASP A 100 3.37 -6.59 -21.33
C ASP A 100 4.31 -5.37 -21.27
N TYR A 101 3.85 -4.30 -20.62
CA TYR A 101 4.66 -3.12 -20.37
C TYR A 101 5.32 -3.21 -18.99
N PRO A 102 6.49 -2.56 -18.81
CA PRO A 102 6.99 -2.27 -17.48
C PRO A 102 5.90 -1.60 -16.62
N PRO A 103 5.89 -1.88 -15.31
CA PRO A 103 4.85 -1.39 -14.41
C PRO A 103 4.79 0.14 -14.41
N ALA A 104 3.58 0.68 -14.25
CA ALA A 104 3.39 2.11 -14.10
C ALA A 104 4.07 2.62 -12.81
N VAL A 105 4.67 3.81 -12.87
CA VAL A 105 5.28 4.47 -11.70
C VAL A 105 4.54 5.75 -11.41
N LEU A 106 4.11 5.90 -10.16
CA LEU A 106 3.55 7.15 -9.66
C LEU A 106 4.60 7.82 -8.77
N ARG A 107 5.03 9.02 -9.17
CA ARG A 107 6.03 9.81 -8.46
C ARG A 107 5.39 11.10 -7.95
N TRP A 108 5.72 11.50 -6.73
CA TRP A 108 5.23 12.73 -6.15
C TRP A 108 6.32 13.51 -5.44
N SER A 109 6.25 14.84 -5.56
CA SER A 109 7.19 15.76 -4.93
C SER A 109 6.45 16.95 -4.34
N ARG A 110 6.98 17.45 -3.23
CA ARG A 110 6.45 18.61 -2.54
C ARG A 110 6.99 19.87 -3.22
N PRO A 111 6.13 20.79 -3.71
CA PRO A 111 6.63 22.03 -4.30
C PRO A 111 7.27 22.92 -3.22
N TYR A 112 8.27 23.70 -3.63
CA TYR A 112 8.92 24.71 -2.79
C TYR A 112 8.60 26.13 -3.30
N PRO A 113 8.23 27.08 -2.43
CA PRO A 113 7.99 26.92 -0.99
C PRO A 113 6.76 26.04 -0.69
N ASP A 114 6.74 25.47 0.51
CA ASP A 114 5.67 24.57 0.96
C ASP A 114 4.28 25.22 0.85
N PRO A 115 3.34 24.61 0.10
CA PRO A 115 1.99 25.14 -0.01
C PRO A 115 1.22 24.96 1.30
N THR A 116 0.23 25.83 1.49
CA THR A 116 -0.81 25.71 2.53
C THR A 116 -2.16 25.52 1.84
N PRO A 117 -2.84 24.37 1.98
CA PRO A 117 -2.45 23.19 2.76
C PRO A 117 -1.26 22.44 2.17
N ALA A 118 -0.66 21.57 2.99
CA ALA A 118 0.47 20.76 2.59
C ALA A 118 0.08 19.68 1.57
N VAL A 119 0.21 20.03 0.28
CA VAL A 119 -0.03 19.14 -0.87
C VAL A 119 1.24 18.90 -1.69
N ASP A 120 1.27 17.78 -2.43
CA ASP A 120 2.34 17.44 -3.37
C ASP A 120 1.80 17.41 -4.82
N THR A 121 2.69 17.44 -5.79
CA THR A 121 2.34 17.19 -7.20
C THR A 121 2.51 15.70 -7.51
N LEU A 122 1.46 15.05 -8.02
CA LEU A 122 1.49 13.65 -8.46
C LEU A 122 1.75 13.57 -9.96
N HIS A 123 2.72 12.75 -10.35
CA HIS A 123 3.08 12.43 -11.72
C HIS A 123 2.88 10.95 -12.01
N LEU A 124 2.50 10.63 -13.25
CA LEU A 124 2.67 9.32 -13.86
C LEU A 124 3.93 9.33 -14.70
N ASP A 125 4.90 8.48 -14.35
CA ASP A 125 6.09 8.20 -15.16
C ASP A 125 5.87 6.89 -15.92
N VAL A 126 5.82 6.97 -17.25
CA VAL A 126 5.58 5.84 -18.15
C VAL A 126 6.91 5.27 -18.60
N LEU A 127 7.20 4.04 -18.19
CA LEU A 127 8.45 3.37 -18.48
C LEU A 127 8.39 2.58 -19.79
N SER A 128 9.51 2.53 -20.51
CA SER A 128 9.69 1.72 -21.72
C SER A 128 11.05 1.03 -21.72
N LYS A 129 11.10 -0.17 -22.31
CA LYS A 129 12.35 -0.91 -22.55
C LYS A 129 13.03 -0.37 -23.80
N ASN A 130 14.34 -0.17 -23.72
CA ASN A 130 15.23 0.12 -24.83
C ASN A 130 16.40 -0.88 -24.82
N GLY A 131 16.23 -2.00 -25.51
CA GLY A 131 17.08 -3.17 -25.35
C GLY A 131 17.09 -3.67 -23.91
N GLN A 132 18.27 -3.81 -23.30
CA GLN A 132 18.42 -4.20 -21.89
C GLN A 132 18.40 -3.00 -20.92
N THR A 133 17.97 -1.82 -21.36
CA THR A 133 17.86 -0.63 -20.52
C THR A 133 16.41 -0.19 -20.38
N LEU A 134 16.14 0.53 -19.29
CA LEU A 134 14.84 1.12 -19.00
C LEU A 134 14.93 2.64 -19.10
N ILE A 135 13.93 3.27 -19.72
CA ILE A 135 13.82 4.72 -19.85
C ILE A 135 12.45 5.20 -19.41
N ILE A 136 12.35 6.48 -19.03
CA ILE A 136 11.08 7.19 -18.88
C ILE A 136 10.68 7.71 -20.26
N SER A 137 9.68 7.08 -20.86
CA SER A 137 9.19 7.41 -22.20
C SER A 137 8.19 8.55 -22.24
N ASP A 138 7.51 8.79 -21.11
CA ASP A 138 6.63 9.95 -20.90
C ASP A 138 6.51 10.23 -19.40
N SER A 139 6.23 11.50 -19.05
CA SER A 139 5.93 11.91 -17.68
C SER A 139 4.81 12.94 -17.70
N THR A 140 3.69 12.62 -17.07
CA THR A 140 2.47 13.44 -17.09
C THR A 140 2.06 13.81 -15.67
N VAL A 141 1.73 15.08 -15.44
CA VAL A 141 1.14 15.55 -14.17
C VAL A 141 -0.30 15.05 -14.09
N ILE A 142 -0.64 14.39 -12.99
CA ILE A 142 -2.00 13.93 -12.68
C ILE A 142 -2.76 15.00 -11.89
N THR A 143 -2.14 15.56 -10.86
CA THR A 143 -2.69 16.66 -10.05
C THR A 143 -1.57 17.39 -9.31
N THR A 144 -1.81 18.65 -8.92
CA THR A 144 -0.88 19.50 -8.15
C THR A 144 -1.29 19.69 -6.69
N ILE A 145 -2.45 19.15 -6.31
CA ILE A 145 -3.00 19.24 -4.94
C ILE A 145 -3.17 17.85 -4.32
N TRP A 146 -2.29 16.93 -4.70
CA TRP A 146 -2.34 15.56 -4.21
C TRP A 146 -2.10 15.53 -2.71
N MET A 147 -2.94 14.78 -2.01
CA MET A 147 -2.83 14.57 -0.57
C MET A 147 -2.88 13.09 -0.28
N GLY A 148 -1.80 12.42 -0.64
CA GLY A 148 -1.56 11.04 -0.29
C GLY A 148 -0.18 10.88 0.29
N GLY A 149 0.16 9.65 0.60
CA GLY A 149 1.45 9.29 1.16
C GLY A 149 1.50 7.82 1.47
N TYR A 150 2.57 7.42 2.14
CA TYR A 150 2.77 6.08 2.63
C TYR A 150 1.63 5.63 3.55
N GLN A 151 0.87 4.63 3.10
CA GLN A 151 -0.23 4.01 3.82
C GLN A 151 0.13 2.60 4.24
N ALA A 152 -0.34 2.20 5.41
CA ALA A 152 0.00 0.91 5.97
C ALA A 152 -0.60 -0.29 5.22
N GLY A 153 -1.58 -0.09 4.33
CA GLY A 153 -2.24 -1.17 3.58
C GLY A 153 -1.65 -1.43 2.19
N GLY A 154 -0.91 -0.45 1.65
CA GLY A 154 -0.15 -0.62 0.40
C GLY A 154 -0.94 -1.13 -0.82
N GLY A 155 -2.25 -0.88 -0.93
CA GLY A 155 -3.04 -1.21 -2.13
C GLY A 155 -2.58 -0.46 -3.38
N ASN A 156 -2.86 -0.99 -4.58
CA ASN A 156 -2.46 -0.38 -5.85
C ASN A 156 -3.08 1.02 -6.02
N TRP A 157 -2.32 2.01 -6.51
CA TRP A 157 -2.89 3.29 -6.99
C TRP A 157 -3.06 3.31 -8.49
N SER A 158 -2.47 2.35 -9.19
CA SER A 158 -2.60 2.22 -10.62
C SER A 158 -2.68 0.75 -11.03
N VAL A 159 -3.43 0.49 -12.10
CA VAL A 159 -3.46 -0.80 -12.80
C VAL A 159 -3.41 -0.57 -14.31
N SER A 160 -2.64 -1.40 -15.01
CA SER A 160 -2.43 -1.36 -16.44
C SER A 160 -3.20 -2.50 -17.11
N THR A 161 -3.99 -2.18 -18.16
CA THR A 161 -4.61 -3.19 -19.02
C THR A 161 -4.48 -2.81 -20.49
N GLY A 162 -3.80 -3.66 -21.25
CA GLY A 162 -3.38 -3.33 -22.62
C GLY A 162 -2.56 -2.04 -22.65
N SER A 163 -2.89 -1.11 -23.54
CA SER A 163 -2.18 0.18 -23.66
C SER A 163 -2.60 1.25 -22.66
N LYS A 164 -3.49 0.93 -21.71
CA LYS A 164 -4.05 1.91 -20.76
C LYS A 164 -3.52 1.69 -19.35
N ILE A 165 -3.37 2.79 -18.62
CA ILE A 165 -3.02 2.84 -17.20
C ILE A 165 -4.14 3.58 -16.50
N HIS A 166 -4.83 2.93 -15.57
CA HIS A 166 -5.86 3.54 -14.74
C HIS A 166 -5.26 3.93 -13.41
N ILE A 167 -5.55 5.13 -12.93
CA ILE A 167 -4.94 5.69 -11.73
C ILE A 167 -6.05 6.21 -10.83
N VAL A 168 -5.94 5.94 -9.54
CA VAL A 168 -6.79 6.53 -8.49
C VAL A 168 -5.94 7.36 -7.54
N TYR A 169 -6.47 8.50 -7.11
CA TYR A 169 -5.72 9.41 -6.25
C TYR A 169 -6.66 10.31 -5.40
N PRO A 170 -6.22 10.71 -4.19
CA PRO A 170 -6.90 11.70 -3.37
C PRO A 170 -6.34 13.11 -3.63
N GLU A 171 -7.17 14.13 -3.39
CA GLU A 171 -6.76 15.54 -3.38
C GLU A 171 -7.09 16.22 -2.05
N ASN A 172 -6.43 17.34 -1.78
CA ASN A 172 -6.82 18.29 -0.72
C ASN A 172 -7.10 19.66 -1.33
N ASP A 173 -8.38 19.93 -1.54
CA ASP A 173 -8.87 21.24 -1.97
C ASP A 173 -9.01 22.25 -0.80
N GLY A 174 -8.79 21.81 0.44
CA GLY A 174 -8.94 22.60 1.66
C GLY A 174 -10.37 22.98 2.03
N GLN A 175 -11.38 22.48 1.31
CA GLN A 175 -12.77 22.94 1.42
C GLN A 175 -13.77 21.80 1.57
N SER A 176 -13.48 20.64 1.00
CA SER A 176 -14.39 19.51 0.98
C SER A 176 -14.63 18.90 2.37
N ASN A 177 -15.87 18.45 2.58
CA ASN A 177 -16.24 17.62 3.72
C ASN A 177 -15.87 16.16 3.40
N GLY A 178 -14.67 15.76 3.82
CA GLY A 178 -14.02 14.51 3.48
C GLY A 178 -12.97 14.70 2.39
N THR A 179 -12.24 13.63 2.08
CA THR A 179 -11.15 13.65 1.11
C THR A 179 -11.68 13.30 -0.28
N PRO A 180 -11.73 14.23 -1.25
CA PRO A 180 -12.15 13.91 -2.61
C PRO A 180 -11.16 12.93 -3.24
N GLN A 181 -11.68 11.87 -3.86
CA GLN A 181 -10.91 10.81 -4.52
C GLN A 181 -11.34 10.68 -5.97
N TYR A 182 -10.37 10.57 -6.87
CA TYR A 182 -10.58 10.64 -8.31
C TYR A 182 -10.00 9.43 -9.03
N ALA A 183 -10.49 9.19 -10.25
CA ALA A 183 -9.93 8.25 -11.21
C ALA A 183 -9.61 8.93 -12.54
N VAL A 184 -8.49 8.55 -13.16
CA VAL A 184 -8.09 8.94 -14.52
C VAL A 184 -7.55 7.74 -15.29
N THR A 185 -7.61 7.81 -16.61
CA THR A 185 -6.98 6.84 -17.51
C THR A 185 -5.96 7.54 -18.39
N TYR A 186 -4.74 7.03 -18.41
CA TYR A 186 -3.71 7.40 -19.38
C TYR A 186 -3.64 6.35 -20.50
N ASN A 187 -3.60 6.79 -21.75
CA ASN A 187 -3.43 5.91 -22.92
C ASN A 187 -2.02 6.04 -23.48
N ARG A 188 -1.24 4.95 -23.46
CA ARG A 188 0.16 4.90 -23.94
C ARG A 188 0.29 5.17 -25.43
N SER A 189 -0.70 4.79 -26.24
CA SER A 189 -0.67 4.94 -27.71
C SER A 189 -0.87 6.40 -28.12
N SER A 190 -1.85 7.08 -27.52
CA SER A 190 -2.13 8.49 -27.81
C SER A 190 -1.36 9.48 -26.93
N ARG A 191 -0.75 8.99 -25.84
CA ARG A 191 -0.12 9.80 -24.77
C ARG A 191 -1.06 10.85 -24.20
N THR A 192 -2.30 10.45 -23.95
CA THR A 192 -3.34 11.34 -23.43
C THR A 192 -3.86 10.85 -22.08
N LEU A 193 -4.09 11.82 -21.18
CA LEU A 193 -4.76 11.61 -19.90
C LEU A 193 -6.24 12.02 -20.04
N SER A 194 -7.15 11.20 -19.54
CA SER A 194 -8.58 11.54 -19.47
C SER A 194 -8.83 12.67 -18.47
N SER A 195 -9.99 13.33 -18.57
CA SER A 195 -10.48 14.17 -17.48
C SER A 195 -10.67 13.35 -16.20
N PRO A 196 -10.43 13.93 -15.01
CA PRO A 196 -10.70 13.27 -13.72
C PRO A 196 -12.18 12.96 -13.52
N PHE A 197 -12.47 11.76 -13.02
CA PHE A 197 -13.79 11.37 -12.54
C PHE A 197 -13.80 11.38 -11.01
N LEU A 198 -14.72 12.11 -10.37
CA LEU A 198 -14.89 12.10 -8.92
C LEU A 198 -15.52 10.79 -8.46
N LEU A 199 -14.74 9.95 -7.79
CA LEU A 199 -15.19 8.69 -7.24
C LEU A 199 -15.99 8.88 -5.95
N GLY A 200 -15.73 9.91 -5.17
CA GLY A 200 -16.42 10.15 -3.89
C GLY A 200 -15.51 10.79 -2.85
N TYR A 201 -15.93 10.74 -1.59
CA TYR A 201 -15.27 11.42 -0.48
C TYR A 201 -14.93 10.44 0.64
N GLY A 202 -13.64 10.24 0.88
CA GLY A 202 -13.14 9.44 2.00
C GLY A 202 -13.32 10.16 3.32
N ALA A 203 -14.13 9.60 4.22
CA ALA A 203 -14.42 10.20 5.51
C ALA A 203 -13.32 9.94 6.55
N THR A 204 -13.19 10.86 7.50
CA THR A 204 -12.34 10.76 8.69
C THR A 204 -13.14 10.81 10.00
N GLY A 205 -12.52 10.30 11.06
CA GLY A 205 -12.99 10.38 12.44
C GLY A 205 -12.93 11.79 13.03
N ASP A 206 -12.16 12.68 12.41
CA ASP A 206 -11.82 13.98 12.97
C ASP A 206 -12.97 15.00 12.92
N PRO A 207 -13.06 15.93 13.89
CA PRO A 207 -14.08 16.97 13.91
C PRO A 207 -14.10 17.80 12.63
N GLY A 208 -15.30 17.97 12.05
CA GLY A 208 -15.47 18.69 10.77
C GLY A 208 -15.14 17.85 9.53
N ASN A 209 -14.69 16.61 9.70
CA ASN A 209 -14.36 15.67 8.62
C ASN A 209 -13.51 16.33 7.51
N PRO A 210 -12.35 16.91 7.85
CA PRO A 210 -11.49 17.56 6.84
C PRO A 210 -10.87 16.53 5.88
N PRO A 211 -10.31 16.99 4.75
CA PRO A 211 -9.43 16.16 3.94
C PRO A 211 -8.29 15.58 4.79
N ASP A 212 -8.08 14.27 4.67
CA ASP A 212 -7.18 13.48 5.49
C ASP A 212 -6.28 12.59 4.61
N ARG A 213 -4.96 12.71 4.82
CA ARG A 213 -3.95 11.93 4.09
C ARG A 213 -4.04 10.41 4.29
N HIS A 214 -4.83 9.91 5.23
CA HIS A 214 -5.08 8.48 5.42
C HIS A 214 -6.17 7.94 4.47
N CYS A 215 -6.97 8.82 3.88
CA CYS A 215 -8.06 8.47 2.97
C CYS A 215 -7.57 8.23 1.54
N VAL A 216 -6.60 7.34 1.38
CA VAL A 216 -6.02 7.02 0.07
C VAL A 216 -6.75 5.82 -0.56
N PRO A 217 -7.27 5.93 -1.80
CA PRO A 217 -7.93 4.84 -2.50
C PRO A 217 -6.96 3.73 -2.90
N ALA A 218 -7.54 2.57 -3.22
CA ALA A 218 -6.85 1.51 -3.96
C ALA A 218 -7.68 1.04 -5.15
N ILE A 219 -7.02 0.67 -6.24
CA ILE A 219 -7.62 0.14 -7.48
C ILE A 219 -7.10 -1.27 -7.80
N THR A 220 -7.97 -2.11 -8.32
CA THR A 220 -7.66 -3.40 -8.95
C THR A 220 -8.52 -3.56 -10.21
N VAL A 221 -8.28 -4.59 -11.01
CA VAL A 221 -9.03 -4.87 -12.23
C VAL A 221 -9.35 -6.36 -12.30
N ASP A 222 -10.57 -6.69 -12.72
CA ASP A 222 -10.99 -8.07 -12.94
C ASP A 222 -10.55 -8.58 -14.33
N ARG A 223 -10.71 -9.88 -14.58
CA ARG A 223 -10.28 -10.49 -15.86
C ARG A 223 -11.12 -10.09 -17.06
N ASP A 224 -12.31 -9.54 -16.82
CA ASP A 224 -13.17 -8.96 -17.84
C ASP A 224 -12.81 -7.48 -18.12
N GLY A 225 -11.82 -6.96 -17.39
CA GLY A 225 -11.28 -5.62 -17.54
C GLY A 225 -12.05 -4.55 -16.77
N TYR A 226 -13.05 -4.89 -15.95
CA TYR A 226 -13.72 -3.90 -15.11
C TYR A 226 -12.82 -3.49 -13.95
N LEU A 227 -12.85 -2.20 -13.64
CA LEU A 227 -12.06 -1.61 -12.57
C LEU A 227 -12.85 -1.65 -11.28
N HIS A 228 -12.15 -1.96 -10.19
CA HIS A 228 -12.70 -2.03 -8.85
C HIS A 228 -11.91 -1.09 -7.96
N VAL A 229 -12.60 -0.16 -7.30
CA VAL A 229 -11.96 0.82 -6.43
C VAL A 229 -12.54 0.76 -5.04
N ILE A 230 -11.65 0.71 -4.05
CA ILE A 230 -12.00 0.96 -2.66
C ILE A 230 -11.54 2.38 -2.32
N LEU A 231 -12.49 3.23 -1.93
CA LEU A 231 -12.19 4.55 -1.44
C LEU A 231 -11.63 4.45 -0.03
N GLY A 232 -10.51 5.13 0.20
CA GLY A 232 -9.84 5.16 1.49
C GLY A 232 -10.65 5.96 2.52
N ALA A 233 -10.51 5.59 3.79
CA ALA A 233 -11.14 6.26 4.92
C ALA A 233 -10.21 6.24 6.15
N HIS A 234 -10.49 7.09 7.15
CA HIS A 234 -9.75 7.12 8.41
C HIS A 234 -10.69 6.96 9.61
N ASN A 235 -10.68 5.77 10.22
CA ASN A 235 -11.62 5.38 11.27
C ASN A 235 -13.09 5.59 10.87
N ARG A 236 -13.42 5.24 9.62
CA ARG A 236 -14.77 5.32 9.01
C ARG A 236 -15.01 4.13 8.07
N PRO A 237 -16.24 3.91 7.58
CA PRO A 237 -16.50 2.88 6.58
C PRO A 237 -15.66 3.09 5.32
N LEU A 238 -15.19 1.99 4.72
CA LEU A 238 -14.64 2.03 3.37
C LEU A 238 -15.78 2.04 2.37
N GLN A 239 -15.54 2.51 1.15
CA GLN A 239 -16.56 2.56 0.10
C GLN A 239 -16.05 1.88 -1.17
N TYR A 240 -16.94 1.29 -1.94
CA TYR A 240 -16.65 0.56 -3.17
C TYR A 240 -17.31 1.20 -4.39
N ARG A 241 -16.60 1.13 -5.51
CA ARG A 241 -17.08 1.49 -6.85
C ARG A 241 -16.62 0.44 -7.87
N LYS A 242 -17.49 0.04 -8.80
CA LYS A 242 -17.15 -0.73 -10.01
C LYS A 242 -17.23 0.17 -11.24
N SER A 243 -16.32 0.06 -12.20
CA SER A 243 -16.49 0.76 -13.47
C SER A 243 -17.72 0.22 -14.22
N LEU A 244 -18.39 1.07 -15.00
CA LEU A 244 -19.54 0.68 -15.82
C LEU A 244 -19.12 0.06 -17.16
N ALA A 245 -17.87 0.24 -17.55
CA ALA A 245 -17.27 -0.33 -18.74
C ALA A 245 -15.89 -0.89 -18.41
N ALA A 246 -15.51 -1.97 -19.10
CA ALA A 246 -14.17 -2.51 -19.04
C ALA A 246 -13.14 -1.47 -19.52
N ASN A 247 -11.96 -1.47 -18.89
CA ASN A 247 -10.79 -0.70 -19.27
C ASN A 247 -11.09 0.80 -19.46
N SER A 248 -11.88 1.36 -18.53
CA SER A 248 -12.37 2.75 -18.59
C SER A 248 -12.72 3.31 -17.21
N THR A 249 -12.28 4.54 -16.94
CA THR A 249 -12.63 5.31 -15.74
C THR A 249 -13.77 6.30 -15.99
N ALA A 250 -14.43 6.25 -17.15
CA ALA A 250 -15.42 7.26 -17.58
C ALA A 250 -16.79 7.16 -16.89
N GLY A 251 -17.07 6.06 -16.19
CA GLY A 251 -18.33 5.86 -15.48
C GLY A 251 -18.22 4.77 -14.43
N TRP A 252 -18.91 4.95 -13.31
CA TRP A 252 -18.83 4.09 -12.13
C TRP A 252 -20.21 3.81 -11.55
N SER A 253 -20.35 2.68 -10.87
CA SER A 253 -21.52 2.34 -10.07
C SER A 253 -21.78 3.38 -8.98
N ASP A 254 -22.95 3.32 -8.35
CA ASP A 254 -23.19 4.04 -7.09
C ASP A 254 -22.19 3.60 -6.01
N VAL A 255 -22.01 4.47 -5.01
CA VAL A 255 -21.14 4.21 -3.87
C VAL A 255 -21.77 3.14 -2.99
N GLU A 256 -21.03 2.06 -2.74
CA GLU A 256 -21.44 0.99 -1.82
C GLU A 256 -20.52 1.01 -0.59
N ASP A 257 -21.06 1.27 0.60
CA ASP A 257 -20.26 1.18 1.83
C ASP A 257 -19.95 -0.28 2.19
N ILE A 258 -18.71 -0.55 2.58
CA ILE A 258 -18.20 -1.88 2.91
C ILE A 258 -18.13 -2.06 4.42
N GLY A 259 -18.43 -3.27 4.87
CA GLY A 259 -18.34 -3.63 6.28
C GLY A 259 -19.55 -3.21 7.11
N LEU A 260 -20.59 -2.59 6.51
CA LEU A 260 -21.83 -2.24 7.22
C LEU A 260 -22.59 -3.46 7.76
N ALA A 261 -22.44 -4.65 7.17
CA ALA A 261 -23.03 -5.87 7.71
C ALA A 261 -22.51 -6.22 9.12
N SER A 262 -21.35 -5.68 9.52
CA SER A 262 -20.74 -5.90 10.84
C SER A 262 -21.39 -5.09 11.97
N VAL A 263 -22.35 -4.20 11.64
CA VAL A 263 -23.18 -3.47 12.63
C VAL A 263 -23.99 -4.45 13.48
N ASN A 264 -24.45 -5.56 12.89
CA ASN A 264 -25.17 -6.60 13.62
C ASN A 264 -24.28 -7.48 14.51
N SER A 265 -22.96 -7.47 14.29
CA SER A 265 -21.96 -8.17 15.11
C SER A 265 -21.30 -7.26 16.17
N GLY A 266 -21.74 -6.01 16.33
CA GLY A 266 -21.23 -5.11 17.36
C GLY A 266 -19.94 -4.36 17.00
N TYR A 267 -19.53 -4.31 15.74
CA TYR A 267 -18.44 -3.42 15.33
C TYR A 267 -19.00 -2.05 14.96
N LYS A 268 -18.32 -1.00 15.39
CA LYS A 268 -18.48 0.32 14.77
C LYS A 268 -17.60 0.28 13.53
N ASN A 269 -18.18 0.30 12.33
CA ASN A 269 -17.50 0.15 11.03
C ASN A 269 -16.42 1.22 10.81
N VAL A 270 -15.26 1.08 11.45
CA VAL A 270 -14.19 2.09 11.42
C VAL A 270 -12.91 1.45 10.93
N PHE A 271 -12.60 1.70 9.67
CA PHE A 271 -11.50 1.07 8.95
C PHE A 271 -10.51 2.12 8.47
N THR A 272 -9.28 1.70 8.22
CA THR A 272 -8.20 2.52 7.65
C THR A 272 -7.23 1.61 6.93
N TYR A 273 -6.49 2.18 5.96
CA TYR A 273 -5.39 1.52 5.26
C TYR A 273 -5.85 0.35 4.39
N VAL A 274 -6.27 0.66 3.16
CA VAL A 274 -6.75 -0.36 2.22
C VAL A 274 -5.57 -1.17 1.64
N SER A 275 -5.68 -2.48 1.71
CA SER A 275 -4.98 -3.44 0.85
C SER A 275 -6.00 -4.15 -0.03
N LEU A 276 -5.78 -4.18 -1.35
CA LEU A 276 -6.77 -4.60 -2.35
C LEU A 276 -6.14 -5.45 -3.44
N ILE A 277 -6.78 -6.57 -3.77
CA ILE A 277 -6.43 -7.45 -4.90
C ILE A 277 -7.69 -8.07 -5.50
N CYS A 278 -7.72 -8.21 -6.83
CA CYS A 278 -8.63 -9.10 -7.55
C CYS A 278 -8.01 -10.50 -7.69
N GLY A 279 -8.74 -11.52 -7.26
CA GLY A 279 -8.39 -12.93 -7.38
C GLY A 279 -8.77 -13.53 -8.75
N ASN A 280 -8.24 -14.72 -9.02
CA ASN A 280 -8.38 -15.41 -10.32
C ASN A 280 -9.86 -15.69 -10.72
N ASN A 281 -10.76 -15.75 -9.77
CA ASN A 281 -12.19 -15.96 -9.99
C ASN A 281 -12.98 -14.64 -9.95
N ASN A 282 -12.35 -13.52 -10.33
CA ASN A 282 -12.90 -12.17 -10.26
C ASN A 282 -13.39 -11.75 -8.85
N SER A 283 -12.98 -12.46 -7.80
CA SER A 283 -13.30 -12.08 -6.42
C SER A 283 -12.43 -10.90 -5.99
N ILE A 284 -13.06 -9.93 -5.32
CA ILE A 284 -12.36 -8.77 -4.79
C ILE A 284 -12.03 -9.03 -3.33
N HIS A 285 -10.75 -8.90 -2.98
CA HIS A 285 -10.22 -9.18 -1.67
C HIS A 285 -9.69 -7.90 -1.05
N VAL A 286 -10.17 -7.57 0.16
CA VAL A 286 -9.76 -6.37 0.88
C VAL A 286 -9.30 -6.75 2.28
N VAL A 287 -8.11 -6.27 2.66
CA VAL A 287 -7.66 -6.26 4.05
C VAL A 287 -7.55 -4.80 4.49
N ALA A 288 -8.00 -4.52 5.70
CA ALA A 288 -7.88 -3.20 6.30
C ALA A 288 -7.64 -3.30 7.80
N ARG A 289 -7.12 -2.22 8.39
CA ARG A 289 -7.06 -2.08 9.85
C ARG A 289 -8.41 -1.61 10.38
N ALA A 290 -9.04 -2.40 11.22
CA ALA A 290 -10.19 -2.01 12.02
C ALA A 290 -9.76 -1.34 13.34
N SER A 291 -10.63 -0.50 13.88
CA SER A 291 -10.48 0.11 15.20
C SER A 291 -11.65 -0.33 16.11
N GLY A 292 -11.37 -1.12 17.13
CA GLY A 292 -12.35 -1.56 18.12
C GLY A 292 -12.84 -0.46 19.07
N HIS A 293 -12.61 0.83 18.76
CA HIS A 293 -13.03 1.92 19.62
C HIS A 293 -14.55 2.03 19.65
N GLY A 294 -15.14 1.74 20.82
CA GLY A 294 -16.55 1.93 21.09
C GLY A 294 -17.48 0.80 20.64
N GLY A 295 -16.96 -0.35 20.21
CA GLY A 295 -17.74 -1.59 20.03
C GLY A 295 -17.54 -2.58 21.20
N PRO A 296 -18.49 -3.49 21.46
CA PRO A 296 -18.35 -4.57 22.46
C PRO A 296 -17.23 -5.58 22.20
N ILE A 297 -16.78 -5.74 20.94
CA ILE A 297 -15.74 -6.71 20.56
C ILE A 297 -14.41 -5.99 20.31
N HIS A 298 -13.31 -6.58 20.82
CA HIS A 298 -11.95 -6.05 20.75
C HIS A 298 -11.83 -4.58 21.18
N THR A 299 -12.60 -4.19 22.21
CA THR A 299 -12.69 -2.81 22.66
C THR A 299 -11.31 -2.20 22.88
N GLY A 300 -11.05 -1.08 22.20
CA GLY A 300 -9.80 -0.33 22.30
C GLY A 300 -8.61 -0.98 21.59
N LYS A 301 -8.79 -2.02 20.76
CA LYS A 301 -7.72 -2.62 19.96
C LYS A 301 -7.78 -2.16 18.51
N HIS A 302 -6.65 -2.19 17.82
CA HIS A 302 -6.61 -2.14 16.35
C HIS A 302 -6.22 -3.50 15.81
N PHE A 303 -6.93 -4.02 14.82
CA PHE A 303 -6.77 -5.39 14.33
C PHE A 303 -6.97 -5.45 12.81
N LEU A 304 -6.51 -6.51 12.16
CA LEU A 304 -6.72 -6.72 10.73
C LEU A 304 -8.03 -7.46 10.48
N VAL A 305 -8.81 -6.95 9.53
CA VAL A 305 -10.07 -7.56 9.06
C VAL A 305 -10.01 -7.83 7.57
N TYR A 306 -10.77 -8.83 7.14
CA TYR A 306 -10.85 -9.28 5.77
C TYR A 306 -12.26 -9.21 5.21
N PHE A 307 -12.40 -8.57 4.05
CA PHE A 307 -13.61 -8.51 3.26
C PHE A 307 -13.40 -9.21 1.92
N ARG A 308 -14.45 -9.83 1.43
CA ARG A 308 -14.47 -10.39 0.08
C ARG A 308 -15.77 -10.04 -0.62
N LYS A 309 -15.70 -9.75 -1.91
CA LYS A 309 -16.86 -9.74 -2.79
C LYS A 309 -16.61 -10.78 -3.87
N LYS A 310 -17.34 -11.89 -3.83
CA LYS A 310 -17.31 -12.85 -4.95
C LYS A 310 -17.98 -12.23 -6.17
N GLU A 311 -17.58 -12.67 -7.35
CA GLU A 311 -18.17 -12.21 -8.61
C GLU A 311 -19.71 -12.36 -8.58
N ASN A 312 -20.44 -11.28 -8.89
CA ASN A 312 -21.91 -11.24 -8.85
C ASN A 312 -22.56 -11.49 -7.46
N HIS A 313 -21.80 -11.41 -6.37
CA HIS A 313 -22.31 -11.52 -5.00
C HIS A 313 -22.17 -10.20 -4.21
N SER A 314 -22.87 -10.13 -3.08
CA SER A 314 -22.72 -9.07 -2.09
C SER A 314 -21.36 -9.17 -1.36
N TRP A 315 -20.97 -8.10 -0.68
CA TRP A 315 -19.82 -8.15 0.22
C TRP A 315 -20.04 -9.13 1.38
N GLU A 316 -19.04 -9.96 1.61
CA GLU A 316 -18.89 -10.84 2.75
C GLU A 316 -17.88 -10.18 3.71
N VAL A 317 -18.25 -10.02 4.99
CA VAL A 317 -17.27 -9.77 6.06
C VAL A 317 -16.85 -11.15 6.53
N LEU A 318 -15.67 -11.59 6.13
CA LEU A 318 -15.31 -12.99 6.33
C LEU A 318 -14.66 -13.19 7.69
N ASN A 319 -13.64 -12.43 8.06
CA ASN A 319 -12.83 -12.79 9.24
C ASN A 319 -12.08 -11.62 9.90
N GLU A 320 -11.89 -11.74 11.21
CA GLU A 320 -10.82 -11.08 11.96
C GLU A 320 -9.54 -11.89 11.74
N LEU A 321 -8.54 -11.30 11.09
CA LEU A 321 -7.32 -12.03 10.74
C LEU A 321 -6.27 -11.99 11.86
N VAL A 322 -6.04 -10.80 12.43
CA VAL A 322 -4.95 -10.59 13.39
C VAL A 322 -5.40 -9.62 14.47
N ILE A 323 -5.52 -10.11 15.70
CA ILE A 323 -5.95 -9.34 16.86
C ILE A 323 -4.76 -9.20 17.82
N PRO A 324 -4.37 -7.98 18.23
CA PRO A 324 -3.28 -7.82 19.15
C PRO A 324 -3.70 -8.18 20.57
N PHE A 325 -2.71 -8.55 21.39
CA PHE A 325 -2.90 -8.63 22.83
C PHE A 325 -3.13 -7.23 23.43
N LYS A 326 -2.28 -6.28 23.05
CA LYS A 326 -2.30 -4.88 23.52
C LYS A 326 -3.56 -4.12 23.09
N THR A 327 -4.03 -3.24 23.97
CA THR A 327 -5.05 -2.21 23.70
C THR A 327 -4.42 -0.83 23.47
N ASN A 328 -5.22 0.14 23.03
CA ASN A 328 -4.81 1.45 22.50
C ASN A 328 -4.02 1.31 21.18
N TYR A 329 -3.50 2.42 20.67
CA TYR A 329 -3.00 2.54 19.32
C TYR A 329 -1.95 1.48 18.97
N SER A 330 -2.18 0.81 17.85
CA SER A 330 -1.24 -0.03 17.15
C SER A 330 -1.53 0.05 15.65
N ASN A 331 -0.58 -0.36 14.85
CA ASN A 331 -0.73 -0.42 13.41
C ASN A 331 -0.17 -1.72 12.86
N TYR A 332 -0.68 -2.11 11.70
CA TYR A 332 -0.18 -3.20 10.90
C TYR A 332 0.21 -2.63 9.55
N TYR A 333 1.50 -2.70 9.24
CA TYR A 333 1.96 -2.44 7.88
C TYR A 333 1.77 -3.73 7.12
N HIS A 334 0.65 -3.83 6.41
CA HIS A 334 0.12 -5.03 5.83
C HIS A 334 -0.05 -4.88 4.33
N ASN A 335 0.30 -5.91 3.59
CA ASN A 335 0.25 -5.92 2.14
C ASN A 335 -0.33 -7.26 1.69
N LEU A 336 -1.48 -7.17 1.02
CA LEU A 336 -2.08 -8.28 0.31
C LEU A 336 -1.35 -8.46 -1.04
N ASN A 337 -1.07 -9.71 -1.37
CA ASN A 337 -0.41 -10.18 -2.60
C ASN A 337 -1.13 -11.44 -3.09
N ILE A 338 -0.98 -11.73 -4.38
CA ILE A 338 -1.49 -12.96 -5.01
C ILE A 338 -0.37 -13.59 -5.83
N ASP A 339 -0.28 -14.91 -5.81
CA ASP A 339 0.64 -15.63 -6.67
C ASP A 339 -0.01 -16.12 -7.97
N ARG A 340 0.79 -16.72 -8.85
CA ARG A 340 0.33 -17.23 -10.14
C ARG A 340 -0.68 -18.39 -10.02
N LYS A 341 -0.70 -19.10 -8.87
CA LYS A 341 -1.68 -20.16 -8.58
C LYS A 341 -2.99 -19.58 -8.05
N GLY A 342 -3.06 -18.28 -7.79
CA GLY A 342 -4.22 -17.59 -7.23
C GLY A 342 -4.29 -17.65 -5.71
N ARG A 343 -3.22 -18.09 -5.03
CA ARG A 343 -3.16 -18.10 -3.57
C ARG A 343 -2.93 -16.68 -3.08
N LEU A 344 -3.66 -16.29 -2.04
CA LEU A 344 -3.54 -14.99 -1.40
C LEU A 344 -2.47 -15.05 -0.31
N PHE A 345 -1.67 -14.00 -0.22
CA PHE A 345 -0.65 -13.82 0.81
C PHE A 345 -0.83 -12.46 1.46
N LEU A 346 -0.95 -12.44 2.79
CA LEU A 346 -0.95 -11.23 3.58
C LEU A 346 0.34 -11.17 4.39
N SER A 347 1.28 -10.32 3.98
CA SER A 347 2.45 -10.01 4.78
C SER A 347 2.13 -8.84 5.70
N TYR A 348 2.58 -8.88 6.96
CA TYR A 348 2.50 -7.72 7.83
C TYR A 348 3.65 -7.62 8.83
N MET A 349 3.93 -6.39 9.29
CA MET A 349 4.71 -6.11 10.49
C MET A 349 3.85 -5.37 11.52
N TYR A 350 4.04 -5.68 12.80
CA TYR A 350 3.28 -5.07 13.89
C TYR A 350 3.99 -3.87 14.49
N PHE A 351 3.28 -2.75 14.60
CA PHE A 351 3.75 -1.52 15.23
C PHE A 351 2.97 -1.20 16.50
N ALA A 352 3.65 -1.25 17.63
CA ALA A 352 3.10 -0.80 18.91
C ALA A 352 3.47 0.67 19.17
N ASN A 353 2.48 1.48 19.57
CA ASN A 353 2.70 2.80 20.15
C ASN A 353 1.70 3.03 21.29
N TRP A 354 1.67 4.21 21.92
CA TRP A 354 0.79 4.50 23.06
C TRP A 354 0.87 3.40 24.12
N MET A 355 2.11 3.17 24.56
CA MET A 355 2.48 2.03 25.41
C MET A 355 2.44 2.40 26.89
N LEU A 356 2.03 1.45 27.73
CA LEU A 356 2.19 1.47 29.18
C LEU A 356 3.66 1.37 29.57
N GLN A 357 4.00 1.77 30.80
CA GLN A 357 5.36 1.64 31.31
C GLN A 357 5.88 0.19 31.29
N SER A 358 5.03 -0.80 31.56
CA SER A 358 5.36 -2.23 31.47
C SER A 358 5.59 -2.69 30.03
N GLU A 359 4.77 -2.23 29.08
CA GLU A 359 4.93 -2.51 27.65
C GLU A 359 6.23 -1.87 27.10
N ILE A 360 6.58 -0.67 27.57
CA ILE A 360 7.86 0.00 27.27
C ILE A 360 9.03 -0.82 27.80
N ALA A 361 8.93 -1.36 29.02
CA ALA A 361 9.96 -2.22 29.59
C ALA A 361 10.14 -3.50 28.76
N ALA A 362 9.03 -4.14 28.35
CA ALA A 362 9.05 -5.31 27.48
C ALA A 362 9.66 -5.00 26.10
N TYR A 363 9.31 -3.86 25.50
CA TYR A 363 9.89 -3.39 24.24
C TYR A 363 11.42 -3.27 24.36
N ARG A 364 11.90 -2.57 25.40
CA ARG A 364 13.35 -2.37 25.63
C ARG A 364 14.09 -3.68 25.90
N ALA A 365 13.44 -4.63 26.57
CA ALA A 365 14.01 -5.95 26.79
C ALA A 365 14.14 -6.74 25.48
N LYS A 366 13.14 -6.66 24.59
CA LYS A 366 13.14 -7.37 23.31
C LYS A 366 14.06 -6.73 22.26
N TRP A 367 14.16 -5.39 22.25
CA TRP A 367 14.96 -4.62 21.29
C TRP A 367 15.90 -3.63 21.99
N PRO A 368 16.95 -4.10 22.68
CA PRO A 368 17.79 -3.27 23.54
C PRO A 368 18.62 -2.22 22.80
N THR A 369 18.82 -2.37 21.49
CA THR A 369 19.55 -1.42 20.64
C THR A 369 18.68 -0.27 20.12
N GLU A 370 17.36 -0.36 20.30
CA GLU A 370 16.43 0.66 19.80
C GLU A 370 16.16 1.73 20.85
N ILE A 371 16.41 2.98 20.47
CA ILE A 371 16.20 4.14 21.34
C ILE A 371 14.77 4.62 21.17
N ILE A 372 13.93 4.36 22.18
CA ILE A 372 12.58 4.92 22.27
C ILE A 372 12.51 6.04 23.31
N THR A 373 11.93 7.17 22.89
CA THR A 373 11.76 8.38 23.71
C THR A 373 10.27 8.61 23.99
N LEU A 374 9.94 8.84 25.25
CA LEU A 374 8.56 9.13 25.66
C LEU A 374 8.23 10.59 25.38
N ASN A 375 7.21 10.82 24.55
CA ASN A 375 6.69 12.16 24.30
C ASN A 375 5.82 12.60 25.48
N ARG A 376 6.43 13.29 26.45
CA ARG A 376 5.77 13.71 27.70
C ARG A 376 4.61 14.69 27.51
N ASN A 377 4.46 15.28 26.32
CA ASN A 377 3.34 16.16 25.98
C ASN A 377 2.14 15.37 25.41
N LYS A 378 2.31 14.09 25.10
CA LYS A 378 1.26 13.19 24.59
C LYS A 378 1.15 11.97 25.50
N ILE A 379 0.41 12.16 26.59
CA ILE A 379 0.14 11.14 27.61
C ILE A 379 -1.36 10.95 27.70
N ASP A 380 -1.81 9.72 27.56
CA ASP A 380 -3.18 9.32 27.89
C ASP A 380 -3.19 8.85 29.35
N LYS A 381 -3.90 9.60 30.19
CA LYS A 381 -4.05 9.34 31.63
C LYS A 381 -5.40 8.71 31.98
N THR A 382 -6.21 8.38 30.97
CA THR A 382 -7.57 7.89 31.15
C THR A 382 -7.67 6.37 31.20
N ASP A 383 -6.60 5.66 30.79
CA ASP A 383 -6.56 4.20 30.87
C ASP A 383 -6.41 3.71 32.32
N PRO A 384 -7.32 2.85 32.83
CA PRO A 384 -7.27 2.33 34.19
C PRO A 384 -6.05 1.45 34.48
N ALA A 385 -5.41 0.86 33.45
CA ALA A 385 -4.19 0.07 33.60
C ALA A 385 -2.94 0.93 33.83
N GLY A 386 -3.03 2.26 33.64
CA GLY A 386 -1.95 3.21 33.87
C GLY A 386 -1.75 4.17 32.70
N TRP A 387 -0.81 5.09 32.85
CA TRP A 387 -0.55 6.09 31.81
C TRP A 387 0.07 5.47 30.57
N ARG A 388 -0.41 5.89 29.40
CA ARG A 388 0.13 5.52 28.10
C ARG A 388 0.89 6.66 27.48
N TYR A 389 2.00 6.32 26.83
CA TYR A 389 2.93 7.28 26.26
C TYR A 389 3.05 7.07 24.74
N ASP A 390 2.98 8.17 23.99
CA ASP A 390 3.50 8.21 22.63
C ASP A 390 5.03 7.97 22.66
N CYS A 391 5.45 6.83 22.10
CA CYS A 391 6.81 6.32 22.10
C CYS A 391 7.48 6.61 20.76
N ARG A 392 8.16 7.75 20.67
CA ARG A 392 8.93 8.13 19.48
C ARG A 392 10.13 7.22 19.29
N GLY A 393 10.38 6.82 18.06
CA GLY A 393 11.47 5.90 17.72
C GLY A 393 11.11 4.43 17.81
N ALA A 394 9.89 4.09 18.28
CA ALA A 394 9.38 2.74 18.14
C ALA A 394 9.31 2.35 16.65
N LYS A 395 9.59 1.08 16.35
CA LYS A 395 9.58 0.54 15.00
C LYS A 395 8.60 -0.63 14.89
N PRO A 396 8.08 -0.91 13.68
CA PRO A 396 7.39 -2.16 13.44
C PRO A 396 8.38 -3.32 13.46
N HIS A 397 7.90 -4.45 13.98
CA HIS A 397 8.68 -5.67 14.15
C HIS A 397 7.86 -6.89 13.77
N ASP A 398 8.47 -8.07 13.95
CA ASP A 398 7.82 -9.37 13.88
C ASP A 398 7.10 -9.58 12.53
N PRO A 399 7.84 -9.66 11.41
CA PRO A 399 7.24 -9.89 10.11
C PRO A 399 6.55 -11.26 10.09
N VAL A 400 5.30 -11.28 9.63
CA VAL A 400 4.46 -12.48 9.52
C VAL A 400 3.87 -12.53 8.12
N ILE A 401 3.69 -13.73 7.60
CA ILE A 401 2.96 -13.97 6.35
C ILE A 401 1.83 -14.96 6.64
N LEU A 402 0.60 -14.57 6.31
CA LEU A 402 -0.56 -15.45 6.24
C LEU A 402 -0.84 -15.83 4.79
N MET A 403 -1.38 -17.02 4.56
CA MET A 403 -1.81 -17.49 3.25
C MET A 403 -3.26 -17.98 3.30
N SER A 404 -3.96 -17.78 2.20
CA SER A 404 -5.17 -18.51 1.82
C SER A 404 -4.98 -19.12 0.44
N ASP A 405 -5.24 -20.42 0.32
CA ASP A 405 -5.20 -21.18 -0.93
C ASP A 405 -6.60 -21.61 -1.43
N ASP A 406 -7.65 -21.19 -0.73
CA ASP A 406 -9.07 -21.49 -0.99
C ASP A 406 -9.89 -20.24 -1.35
N GLY A 407 -9.23 -19.20 -1.87
CA GLY A 407 -9.90 -17.96 -2.28
C GLY A 407 -10.39 -17.09 -1.12
N GLY A 408 -9.80 -17.25 0.06
CA GLY A 408 -10.05 -16.42 1.25
C GLY A 408 -10.97 -17.03 2.29
N ASP A 409 -11.41 -18.28 2.12
CA ASP A 409 -12.29 -18.95 3.08
C ASP A 409 -11.55 -19.26 4.38
N THR A 410 -10.30 -19.71 4.28
CA THR A 410 -9.42 -19.97 5.43
C THR A 410 -8.07 -19.29 5.29
N TRP A 411 -7.44 -18.99 6.43
CA TRP A 411 -6.12 -18.38 6.49
C TRP A 411 -5.23 -19.13 7.47
N LYS A 412 -3.96 -19.35 7.09
CA LYS A 412 -2.95 -19.99 7.94
C LYS A 412 -1.63 -19.23 7.93
N LEU A 413 -0.79 -19.46 8.94
CA LEU A 413 0.62 -19.04 8.89
C LEU A 413 1.33 -19.77 7.76
N VAL A 414 2.09 -19.03 6.97
CA VAL A 414 2.90 -19.61 5.90
C VAL A 414 4.09 -20.36 6.47
N THR A 415 4.36 -21.53 5.89
CA THR A 415 5.54 -22.36 6.19
C THR A 415 6.50 -22.36 5.01
N THR A 416 7.72 -22.87 5.21
CA THR A 416 8.67 -23.04 4.10
C THR A 416 8.14 -23.97 3.01
N GLY A 417 7.36 -25.00 3.38
CA GLY A 417 6.77 -25.95 2.42
C GLY A 417 5.84 -25.27 1.42
N ASP A 418 5.05 -24.29 1.88
CA ASP A 418 4.09 -23.54 1.06
C ASP A 418 4.75 -22.77 -0.09
N PHE A 419 5.99 -22.29 0.12
CA PHE A 419 6.78 -21.64 -0.92
C PHE A 419 7.37 -22.64 -1.90
N VAL A 420 7.88 -23.78 -1.41
CA VAL A 420 8.46 -24.82 -2.27
C VAL A 420 7.38 -25.41 -3.18
N GLU A 421 6.22 -25.78 -2.63
CA GLU A 421 5.07 -26.26 -3.39
C GLU A 421 4.51 -25.23 -4.37
N GLY A 422 4.71 -23.94 -4.10
CA GLY A 422 4.29 -22.86 -4.98
C GLY A 422 5.13 -22.73 -6.26
N VAL A 423 6.38 -23.17 -6.21
CA VAL A 423 7.37 -23.08 -7.30
C VAL A 423 7.41 -24.36 -8.14
N LEU A 424 7.08 -25.51 -7.53
CA LEU A 424 6.85 -26.79 -8.21
C LEU A 424 5.49 -26.80 -8.92
#